data_AF-A0A401Y3W5-F1
#
_entry.id   AF-A0A401Y3W5-F1
#
_cell.length_a   1.000
_cell.length_b   1.000
_cell.length_c   1.000
_cell.angle_alpha   90.00
_cell.angle_beta   90.00
_cell.angle_gamma   90.00
#
_symmetry.space_group_name_H-M   'P 1'
#
loop_
_entity.id
_entity.type
_entity.pdbx_description
1 polymer ?
#
loop_
_entity_poly.entity_id
_entity_poly.type
_entity_poly.pdbx_seq_one_letter_code
_entity_poly.pdbx_strand_id
1 'polypeptide(L)'
;MFCNERPWTDFAYTIGLADRGVAELHLRCHASLGDDPAPDWRFSAQDMCRILNEIAFRLLEGRVAVGDSWTHEYDDGLARVTFQLDPPEDREDLEAFGTDAGATVLPVRWSLERTPRGPRTALTTEERARLRIQLKPLRDGSRSARIPGVWRSTGRASFDPSQRYGPRTPLVLARAGQIWSADEETMAGFLTLAFDVEMGGKAIWPAVVAASAGRSLGLDDAVEELRQDVIRTVGASHPGRTTDTWARTVDLLLGDDADRLERDRFSDALTRLFADAFLSALAAEVLGEDAGTRVRLAGLGPWLSATLPEGTPPGTEWLASGEVIAAAERLVDGLAPFQRIAVAARHAISYEEDPEYARVVDMLMGWAVTSAACAPVISGTSRWWSSCLTSALTHRMRLSPDEVEVFARPAADLAPELLDLLHSPI
;
A
#
# COMPACT_ATOMS: atom_id res chain seq x y z
N MET A 1 -24.80 1.30 3.07
CA MET A 1 -24.46 0.20 4.01
C MET A 1 -24.41 -1.06 3.16
N PHE A 2 -23.25 -1.66 2.97
CA PHE A 2 -23.11 -2.84 2.12
C PHE A 2 -23.64 -4.09 2.81
N CYS A 3 -24.41 -4.90 2.09
CA CYS A 3 -24.95 -6.13 2.63
C CYS A 3 -23.92 -7.25 2.49
N ASN A 4 -23.23 -7.60 3.57
CA ASN A 4 -22.26 -8.72 3.54
C ASN A 4 -22.91 -10.07 3.22
N GLU A 5 -24.22 -10.22 3.38
CA GLU A 5 -24.96 -11.45 3.09
C GLU A 5 -25.33 -11.59 1.61
N ARG A 6 -25.45 -10.47 0.88
CA ARG A 6 -25.73 -10.42 -0.56
C ARG A 6 -24.86 -9.37 -1.23
N PRO A 7 -23.53 -9.54 -1.22
CA PRO A 7 -22.61 -8.54 -1.74
C PRO A 7 -22.87 -8.23 -3.23
N TRP A 8 -23.53 -9.13 -3.98
CA TRP A 8 -23.91 -8.95 -5.39
C TRP A 8 -25.04 -7.93 -5.62
N THR A 9 -25.73 -7.46 -4.57
CA THR A 9 -26.79 -6.45 -4.70
C THR A 9 -26.29 -5.04 -4.41
N ASP A 10 -25.02 -4.85 -4.10
CA ASP A 10 -24.49 -3.54 -3.75
C ASP A 10 -24.31 -2.64 -5.00
N PHE A 11 -24.78 -1.39 -4.92
CA PHE A 11 -24.71 -0.40 -5.99
C PHE A 11 -24.56 1.03 -5.44
N ALA A 12 -24.27 1.97 -6.33
CA ALA A 12 -24.26 3.41 -6.07
C ALA A 12 -24.88 4.17 -7.24
N TYR A 13 -25.45 5.34 -6.96
CA TYR A 13 -25.97 6.23 -7.98
C TYR A 13 -25.77 7.70 -7.59
N THR A 14 -25.77 8.60 -8.56
CA THR A 14 -25.68 10.04 -8.33
C THR A 14 -27.03 10.65 -7.99
N ILE A 15 -27.01 11.79 -7.32
CA ILE A 15 -28.19 12.62 -7.04
C ILE A 15 -27.81 14.08 -7.35
N GLY A 16 -28.66 14.77 -8.12
CA GLY A 16 -28.51 16.20 -8.44
C GLY A 16 -27.87 16.49 -9.80
N LEU A 17 -27.64 15.48 -10.63
CA LEU A 17 -27.27 15.69 -12.03
C LEU A 17 -28.46 16.15 -12.87
N ALA A 18 -29.68 15.67 -12.54
CA ALA A 18 -30.91 16.07 -13.21
C ALA A 18 -31.13 17.59 -13.15
N ASP A 19 -30.79 18.23 -12.03
CA ASP A 19 -30.84 19.69 -11.84
C ASP A 19 -29.93 20.46 -12.82
N ARG A 20 -28.93 19.79 -13.39
CA ARG A 20 -28.02 20.34 -14.40
C ARG A 20 -28.37 19.92 -15.82
N GLY A 21 -29.54 19.31 -16.01
CA GLY A 21 -30.04 18.90 -17.33
C GLY A 21 -29.37 17.63 -17.89
N VAL A 22 -28.70 16.84 -17.06
CA VAL A 22 -28.12 15.55 -17.46
C VAL A 22 -28.70 14.42 -16.61
N ALA A 23 -28.75 13.21 -17.15
CA ALA A 23 -29.30 12.05 -16.45
C ALA A 23 -28.43 11.66 -15.24
N GLU A 24 -29.06 11.05 -14.24
CA GLU A 24 -28.34 10.44 -13.12
C GLU A 24 -27.56 9.21 -13.59
N LEU A 25 -26.51 8.83 -12.87
CA LEU A 25 -25.68 7.66 -13.18
C LEU A 25 -25.90 6.59 -12.13
N HIS A 26 -25.90 5.32 -12.54
CA HIS A 26 -26.01 4.17 -11.65
C HIS A 26 -24.92 3.14 -11.95
N LEU A 27 -24.24 2.63 -10.93
CA LEU A 27 -23.15 1.66 -11.05
C LEU A 27 -23.34 0.53 -10.02
N ARG A 28 -23.29 -0.72 -10.47
CA ARG A 28 -23.21 -1.90 -9.58
C ARG A 28 -21.76 -2.17 -9.20
N CYS A 29 -21.53 -2.67 -7.98
CA CYS A 29 -20.17 -2.95 -7.53
C CYS A 29 -19.56 -4.22 -8.15
N HIS A 30 -20.35 -5.06 -8.82
CA HIS A 30 -19.91 -6.26 -9.56
C HIS A 30 -20.10 -6.08 -11.06
N ALA A 31 -19.36 -6.87 -11.83
CA ALA A 31 -19.43 -6.86 -13.28
C ALA A 31 -20.86 -7.20 -13.71
N SER A 32 -21.48 -6.29 -14.46
CA SER A 32 -22.82 -6.47 -15.01
C SER A 32 -22.80 -7.00 -16.45
N LEU A 33 -21.61 -7.14 -17.03
CA LEU A 33 -21.33 -7.64 -18.38
C LEU A 33 -20.21 -8.68 -18.35
N GLY A 34 -20.17 -9.55 -19.35
CA GLY A 34 -19.11 -10.54 -19.55
C GLY A 34 -19.31 -11.85 -18.79
N ASP A 35 -18.27 -12.70 -18.84
CA ASP A 35 -18.33 -14.11 -18.41
C ASP A 35 -17.71 -14.36 -17.01
N ASP A 36 -17.01 -13.39 -16.41
CA ASP A 36 -16.47 -13.51 -15.05
C ASP A 36 -17.41 -12.82 -14.05
N PRO A 37 -18.32 -13.56 -13.40
CA PRO A 37 -19.19 -13.00 -12.36
C PRO A 37 -18.44 -12.68 -11.06
N ALA A 38 -17.15 -13.04 -10.98
CA ALA A 38 -16.15 -12.58 -10.02
C ALA A 38 -16.67 -12.14 -8.63
N PRO A 39 -17.28 -13.01 -7.80
CA PRO A 39 -17.76 -12.58 -6.49
C PRO A 39 -16.61 -12.09 -5.57
N ASP A 40 -15.38 -12.49 -5.88
CA ASP A 40 -14.13 -12.12 -5.22
C ASP A 40 -13.57 -10.76 -5.65
N TRP A 41 -14.10 -10.12 -6.71
CA TRP A 41 -13.65 -8.83 -7.19
C TRP A 41 -14.81 -7.86 -7.32
N ARG A 42 -14.73 -6.73 -6.62
CA ARG A 42 -15.77 -5.70 -6.64
C ARG A 42 -15.21 -4.33 -6.37
N PHE A 43 -15.91 -3.31 -6.86
CA PHE A 43 -15.63 -1.93 -6.48
C PHE A 43 -16.00 -1.66 -5.02
N SER A 44 -15.14 -0.95 -4.31
CA SER A 44 -15.49 -0.40 -3.00
C SER A 44 -16.50 0.75 -3.15
N ALA A 45 -17.13 1.20 -2.05
CA ALA A 45 -17.97 2.42 -2.07
C ALA A 45 -17.19 3.63 -2.58
N GLN A 46 -15.93 3.74 -2.17
CA GLN A 46 -15.08 4.85 -2.56
C GLN A 46 -14.76 4.79 -4.05
N ASP A 47 -14.47 3.60 -4.59
CA ASP A 47 -14.25 3.41 -6.02
C ASP A 47 -15.49 3.79 -6.81
N MET A 48 -16.67 3.28 -6.43
CA MET A 48 -17.91 3.60 -7.12
C MET A 48 -18.20 5.11 -7.08
N CYS A 49 -18.01 5.76 -5.94
CA CYS A 49 -18.18 7.21 -5.83
C CYS A 49 -17.21 7.97 -6.75
N ARG A 50 -15.93 7.59 -6.77
CA ARG A 50 -14.92 8.20 -7.64
C ARG A 50 -15.26 8.00 -9.12
N ILE A 51 -15.59 6.77 -9.50
CA ILE A 51 -15.96 6.41 -10.88
C ILE A 51 -17.19 7.20 -11.33
N LEU A 52 -18.25 7.24 -10.52
CA LEU A 52 -19.46 7.99 -10.84
C LEU A 52 -19.19 9.50 -10.99
N ASN A 53 -18.40 10.09 -10.10
CA ASN A 53 -18.02 11.50 -10.21
C ASN A 53 -17.18 11.79 -11.45
N GLU A 54 -16.25 10.91 -11.80
CA GLU A 54 -15.42 11.02 -12.99
C GLU A 54 -16.26 10.95 -14.28
N ILE A 55 -17.19 10.00 -14.36
CA ILE A 55 -18.11 9.86 -15.50
C ILE A 55 -19.06 11.04 -15.57
N ALA A 56 -19.61 11.49 -14.44
CA ALA A 56 -20.48 12.67 -14.39
C ALA A 56 -19.79 13.92 -14.94
N PHE A 57 -18.52 14.13 -14.57
CA PHE A 57 -17.73 15.23 -15.09
C PHE A 57 -17.50 15.10 -16.60
N ARG A 58 -17.11 13.92 -17.08
CA ARG A 58 -16.95 13.64 -18.52
C ARG A 58 -18.26 13.86 -19.30
N LEU A 59 -19.40 13.50 -18.72
CA LEU A 59 -20.72 13.67 -19.33
C LEU A 59 -21.08 15.16 -19.45
N LEU A 60 -20.86 15.93 -18.38
CA LEU A 60 -21.08 17.38 -18.36
C LEU A 60 -20.16 18.12 -19.35
N GLU A 61 -18.95 17.63 -19.59
CA GLU A 61 -18.02 18.17 -20.59
C GLU A 61 -18.26 17.65 -22.02
N GLY A 62 -19.19 16.72 -22.22
CA GLY A 62 -19.44 16.08 -23.53
C GLY A 62 -18.29 15.18 -24.02
N ARG A 63 -17.43 14.69 -23.10
CA ARG A 63 -16.32 13.76 -23.40
C ARG A 63 -16.74 12.29 -23.40
N VAL A 64 -17.92 11.99 -22.89
CA VAL A 64 -18.54 10.66 -22.94
C VAL A 64 -20.02 10.82 -23.28
N ALA A 65 -20.56 9.90 -24.07
CA ALA A 65 -21.95 9.84 -24.48
C ALA A 65 -22.52 8.42 -24.29
N VAL A 66 -23.84 8.30 -24.32
CA VAL A 66 -24.53 7.01 -24.32
C VAL A 66 -24.06 6.16 -25.50
N GLY A 67 -23.66 4.92 -25.23
CA GLY A 67 -23.08 3.99 -26.19
C GLY A 67 -21.55 3.95 -26.18
N ASP A 68 -20.88 4.91 -25.53
CA ASP A 68 -19.43 4.89 -25.41
C ASP A 68 -18.96 3.80 -24.44
N SER A 69 -17.79 3.23 -24.75
CA SER A 69 -17.07 2.31 -23.87
C SER A 69 -15.62 2.75 -23.69
N TRP A 70 -15.07 2.46 -22.53
CA TRP A 70 -13.68 2.77 -22.22
C TRP A 70 -13.11 1.81 -21.20
N THR A 71 -11.79 1.70 -21.17
CA THR A 71 -11.08 0.69 -20.41
C THR A 71 -10.15 1.33 -19.39
N HIS A 72 -10.12 0.76 -18.19
CA HIS A 72 -9.17 1.10 -17.14
C HIS A 72 -8.47 -0.15 -16.61
N GLU A 73 -7.20 0.01 -16.24
CA GLU A 73 -6.42 -1.03 -15.59
C GLU A 73 -6.47 -0.86 -14.06
N TYR A 74 -6.60 -1.98 -13.37
CA TYR A 74 -6.65 -2.13 -11.92
C TYR A 74 -5.63 -3.17 -11.48
N ASP A 75 -5.34 -3.21 -10.17
CA ASP A 75 -4.45 -4.19 -9.55
C ASP A 75 -3.07 -4.30 -10.23
N ASP A 76 -2.49 -3.15 -10.57
CA ASP A 76 -1.21 -3.04 -11.29
C ASP A 76 -1.21 -3.70 -12.69
N GLY A 77 -2.35 -3.59 -13.40
CA GLY A 77 -2.51 -4.13 -14.75
C GLY A 77 -2.96 -5.59 -14.79
N LEU A 78 -3.20 -6.22 -13.63
CA LEU A 78 -3.65 -7.61 -13.53
C LEU A 78 -5.15 -7.78 -13.79
N ALA A 79 -5.92 -6.69 -13.67
CA ALA A 79 -7.33 -6.63 -13.96
C ALA A 79 -7.62 -5.48 -14.92
N ARG A 80 -8.42 -5.75 -15.94
CA ARG A 80 -8.87 -4.75 -16.90
C ARG A 80 -10.39 -4.65 -16.82
N VAL A 81 -10.87 -3.46 -16.51
CA VAL A 81 -12.30 -3.17 -16.47
C VAL A 81 -12.68 -2.36 -17.70
N THR A 82 -13.68 -2.86 -18.44
CA THR A 82 -14.28 -2.11 -19.54
C THR A 82 -15.64 -1.62 -19.10
N PHE A 83 -15.79 -0.30 -19.00
CA PHE A 83 -17.05 0.37 -18.72
C PHE A 83 -17.80 0.66 -20.02
N GLN A 84 -19.12 0.72 -19.92
CA GLN A 84 -20.04 1.08 -20.99
C GLN A 84 -21.14 1.94 -20.39
N LEU A 85 -21.42 3.09 -21.01
CA LEU A 85 -22.53 3.94 -20.63
C LEU A 85 -23.77 3.57 -21.45
N ASP A 86 -24.73 2.92 -20.81
CA ASP A 86 -25.92 2.40 -21.48
C ASP A 86 -27.03 3.44 -21.63
N PRO A 87 -28.01 3.20 -22.53
CA PRO A 87 -29.21 4.03 -22.62
C PRO A 87 -29.97 4.12 -21.29
N PRO A 88 -30.79 5.16 -21.09
CA PRO A 88 -31.56 5.33 -19.86
C PRO A 88 -32.46 4.13 -19.55
N GLU A 89 -32.51 3.75 -18.29
CA GLU A 89 -33.43 2.73 -17.75
C GLU A 89 -34.34 3.34 -16.66
N ASP A 90 -35.38 2.61 -16.29
CA ASP A 90 -36.30 3.04 -15.24
C ASP A 90 -35.57 3.09 -13.88
N ARG A 91 -35.78 4.18 -13.14
CA ARG A 91 -35.21 4.35 -11.80
C ARG A 91 -35.69 3.26 -10.84
N GLU A 92 -36.89 2.72 -11.03
CA GLU A 92 -37.46 1.67 -10.18
C GLU A 92 -36.75 0.33 -10.40
N ASP A 93 -36.39 0.02 -11.65
CA ASP A 93 -35.63 -1.18 -11.99
C ASP A 93 -34.17 -1.11 -11.50
N LEU A 94 -33.62 0.10 -11.41
CA LEU A 94 -32.28 0.37 -10.89
C LEU A 94 -32.26 0.67 -9.38
N GLU A 95 -33.40 0.61 -8.69
CA GLU A 95 -33.52 0.90 -7.26
C GLU A 95 -33.01 2.31 -6.86
N ALA A 96 -32.98 3.26 -7.81
CA ALA A 96 -32.48 4.62 -7.65
C ALA A 96 -33.55 5.55 -7.06
N PHE A 97 -34.17 5.14 -5.95
CA PHE A 97 -35.35 5.80 -5.38
C PHE A 97 -35.10 7.21 -4.84
N GLY A 98 -33.83 7.56 -4.58
CA GLY A 98 -33.44 8.91 -4.14
C GLY A 98 -33.37 9.96 -5.25
N THR A 99 -33.56 9.55 -6.50
CA THR A 99 -33.63 10.46 -7.66
C THR A 99 -35.03 11.06 -7.82
N ASP A 100 -35.13 12.21 -8.49
CA ASP A 100 -36.42 12.84 -8.76
C ASP A 100 -37.35 11.93 -9.58
N ALA A 101 -38.66 12.03 -9.36
CA ALA A 101 -39.65 11.13 -9.98
C ALA A 101 -39.70 11.16 -11.52
N GLY A 102 -39.09 12.17 -12.15
CA GLY A 102 -38.93 12.28 -13.61
C GLY A 102 -37.49 12.21 -14.10
N ALA A 103 -36.53 11.96 -13.22
CA ALA A 103 -35.13 11.83 -13.59
C ALA A 103 -34.92 10.54 -14.41
N THR A 104 -34.16 10.65 -15.49
CA THR A 104 -33.63 9.51 -16.22
C THR A 104 -32.34 9.04 -15.56
N VAL A 105 -32.10 7.74 -15.57
CA VAL A 105 -30.90 7.14 -14.97
C VAL A 105 -30.16 6.34 -16.04
N LEU A 106 -28.89 6.65 -16.27
CA LEU A 106 -28.00 5.92 -17.17
C LEU A 106 -27.25 4.84 -16.38
N PRO A 107 -27.40 3.56 -16.75
CA PRO A 107 -26.57 2.50 -16.20
C PRO A 107 -25.13 2.62 -16.72
N VAL A 108 -24.18 2.67 -15.80
CA VAL A 108 -22.76 2.42 -16.07
C VAL A 108 -22.55 0.92 -15.86
N ARG A 109 -22.60 0.17 -16.96
CA ARG A 109 -22.32 -1.26 -16.96
C ARG A 109 -20.83 -1.50 -17.17
N TRP A 110 -20.32 -2.64 -16.71
CA TRP A 110 -18.92 -2.96 -16.92
C TRP A 110 -18.65 -4.45 -16.92
N SER A 111 -17.57 -4.84 -17.61
CA SER A 111 -17.02 -6.20 -17.64
C SER A 111 -15.61 -6.24 -17.06
N LEU A 112 -15.23 -7.41 -16.54
CA LEU A 112 -13.92 -7.68 -15.97
C LEU A 112 -13.16 -8.69 -16.85
N GLU A 113 -11.97 -8.31 -17.30
CA GLU A 113 -11.00 -9.21 -17.90
C GLU A 113 -9.83 -9.37 -16.92
N ARG A 114 -9.53 -10.61 -16.51
CA ARG A 114 -8.40 -10.95 -15.66
C ARG A 114 -7.97 -12.39 -15.85
N THR A 115 -6.79 -12.74 -15.35
CA THR A 115 -6.27 -14.11 -15.46
C THR A 115 -7.20 -15.12 -14.76
N PRO A 116 -7.57 -16.24 -15.41
CA PRO A 116 -8.36 -17.29 -14.77
C PRO A 116 -7.68 -17.88 -13.53
N ARG A 117 -8.50 -18.43 -12.64
CA ARG A 117 -7.99 -19.13 -11.46
C ARG A 117 -7.24 -20.40 -11.86
N GLY A 118 -6.00 -20.54 -11.40
CA GLY A 118 -5.18 -21.73 -11.62
C GLY A 118 -5.11 -22.65 -10.39
N PRO A 119 -4.47 -23.82 -10.52
CA PRO A 119 -4.29 -24.75 -9.42
C PRO A 119 -3.14 -24.31 -8.49
N ARG A 120 -3.24 -24.66 -7.20
CA ARG A 120 -2.11 -24.54 -6.27
C ARG A 120 -0.98 -25.47 -6.67
N THR A 121 0.16 -24.90 -7.02
CA THR A 121 1.35 -25.64 -7.46
C THR A 121 2.30 -25.96 -6.32
N ALA A 122 3.05 -27.05 -6.48
CA ALA A 122 4.11 -27.41 -5.56
C ALA A 122 5.37 -26.60 -5.84
N LEU A 123 6.01 -26.13 -4.77
CA LEU A 123 7.33 -25.52 -4.86
C LEU A 123 8.34 -26.50 -5.43
N THR A 124 9.21 -25.99 -6.30
CA THR A 124 10.37 -26.71 -6.81
C THR A 124 11.35 -27.08 -5.68
N THR A 125 12.25 -28.03 -5.94
CA THR A 125 13.27 -28.43 -4.96
C THR A 125 14.16 -27.26 -4.55
N GLU A 126 14.51 -26.39 -5.50
CA GLU A 126 15.34 -25.21 -5.29
C GLU A 126 14.63 -24.17 -4.42
N GLU A 127 13.38 -23.84 -4.73
CA GLU A 127 12.58 -22.94 -3.87
C GLU A 127 12.45 -23.49 -2.46
N ARG A 128 12.15 -24.78 -2.28
CA ARG A 128 12.08 -25.40 -0.95
C ARG A 128 13.41 -25.27 -0.19
N ALA A 129 14.55 -25.42 -0.88
CA ALA A 129 15.86 -25.25 -0.26
C ALA A 129 16.09 -23.80 0.18
N ARG A 130 15.78 -22.83 -0.68
CA ARG A 130 15.87 -21.38 -0.36
C ARG A 130 14.96 -21.00 0.81
N LEU A 131 13.71 -21.44 0.80
CA LEU A 131 12.76 -21.19 1.87
C LEU A 131 13.21 -21.78 3.22
N ARG A 132 13.85 -22.95 3.22
CA ARG A 132 14.41 -23.51 4.47
C ARG A 132 15.53 -22.66 5.05
N ILE A 133 16.37 -22.07 4.20
CA ILE A 133 17.43 -21.16 4.63
C ILE A 133 16.82 -19.89 5.23
N GLN A 134 15.80 -19.31 4.58
CA GLN A 134 15.10 -18.11 5.06
C GLN A 134 14.30 -18.36 6.35
N LEU A 135 13.68 -19.53 6.49
CA LEU A 135 12.85 -19.87 7.63
C LEU A 135 13.64 -20.01 8.95
N LYS A 136 14.90 -20.45 8.87
CA LYS A 136 15.74 -20.71 10.04
C LYS A 136 15.89 -19.46 10.95
N PRO A 137 16.39 -18.30 10.48
CA PRO A 137 16.54 -17.12 11.32
C PRO A 137 15.20 -16.60 11.88
N LEU A 138 14.11 -16.72 11.12
CA LEU A 138 12.78 -16.27 11.56
C LEU A 138 12.25 -17.10 12.74
N ARG A 139 12.52 -18.41 12.73
CA ARG A 139 12.16 -19.30 13.85
C ARG A 139 13.00 -19.03 15.08
N ASP A 140 14.29 -18.76 14.92
CA ASP A 140 15.21 -18.52 16.03
C ASP A 140 14.92 -17.19 16.76
N GLY A 141 14.37 -16.21 16.04
CA GLY A 141 13.91 -14.92 16.57
C GLY A 141 12.54 -14.96 17.24
N SER A 142 11.65 -15.88 16.85
CA SER A 142 10.29 -15.97 17.39
C SER A 142 10.25 -16.71 18.74
N ARG A 143 10.53 -15.98 19.83
CA ARG A 143 10.67 -16.57 21.20
C ARG A 143 9.44 -16.44 22.09
N SER A 144 8.30 -16.00 21.55
CA SER A 144 7.13 -15.63 22.37
C SER A 144 6.11 -16.77 22.51
N ALA A 145 5.82 -17.16 23.77
CA ALA A 145 4.70 -18.05 24.11
C ALA A 145 3.29 -17.44 23.87
N ARG A 146 3.20 -16.16 23.47
CA ARG A 146 1.95 -15.38 23.40
C ARG A 146 1.47 -15.06 21.97
N ILE A 147 2.01 -15.74 20.96
CA ILE A 147 1.55 -15.60 19.58
C ILE A 147 0.12 -16.18 19.46
N PRO A 148 -0.85 -15.49 18.82
CA PRO A 148 -2.18 -16.01 18.54
C PRO A 148 -2.11 -17.39 17.89
N GLY A 149 -3.04 -18.28 18.24
CA GLY A 149 -3.00 -19.69 17.81
C GLY A 149 -2.89 -19.85 16.28
N VAL A 150 -3.57 -18.98 15.55
CA VAL A 150 -3.54 -18.91 14.08
C VAL A 150 -2.14 -18.63 13.50
N TRP A 151 -1.28 -17.92 14.22
CA TRP A 151 0.07 -17.56 13.79
C TRP A 151 1.14 -18.52 14.34
N ARG A 152 0.77 -19.53 15.13
CA ARG A 152 1.74 -20.48 15.70
C ARG A 152 2.21 -21.48 14.65
N SER A 153 3.53 -21.55 14.46
CA SER A 153 4.16 -22.59 13.65
C SER A 153 4.07 -23.96 14.36
N THR A 154 3.61 -24.99 13.65
CA THR A 154 3.40 -26.37 14.15
C THR A 154 4.68 -27.20 14.30
N GLY A 155 5.83 -26.55 14.54
CA GLY A 155 7.14 -27.19 14.76
C GLY A 155 7.80 -27.75 13.50
N ARG A 156 7.14 -28.65 12.76
CA ARG A 156 7.69 -29.21 11.51
C ARG A 156 7.20 -28.40 10.30
N ALA A 157 8.12 -27.78 9.57
CA ALA A 157 7.79 -27.04 8.35
C ALA A 157 7.29 -28.01 7.26
N SER A 158 6.05 -27.82 6.80
CA SER A 158 5.47 -28.51 5.65
C SER A 158 5.28 -27.52 4.51
N PHE A 159 5.75 -27.86 3.31
CA PHE A 159 5.66 -27.03 2.10
C PHE A 159 4.62 -27.61 1.11
N ASP A 160 3.56 -28.21 1.64
CA ASP A 160 2.49 -28.82 0.85
C ASP A 160 1.59 -27.72 0.24
N PRO A 161 1.20 -27.80 -1.05
CA PRO A 161 0.30 -26.81 -1.68
C PRO A 161 -1.05 -26.65 -0.99
N SER A 162 -1.53 -27.71 -0.34
CA SER A 162 -2.81 -27.73 0.39
C SER A 162 -2.75 -27.07 1.76
N GLN A 163 -1.56 -26.63 2.21
CA GLN A 163 -1.47 -25.83 3.43
C GLN A 163 -2.33 -24.57 3.31
N ARG A 164 -2.76 -24.07 4.47
CA ARG A 164 -3.70 -22.97 4.63
C ARG A 164 -3.43 -21.79 3.69
N TYR A 165 -2.23 -21.23 3.79
CA TYR A 165 -1.79 -20.10 2.96
C TYR A 165 -0.94 -20.55 1.75
N GLY A 166 -1.18 -21.78 1.25
CA GLY A 166 -0.38 -22.39 0.19
C GLY A 166 0.98 -22.91 0.68
N PRO A 167 1.87 -23.32 -0.24
CA PRO A 167 3.09 -24.05 0.12
C PRO A 167 4.11 -23.21 0.89
N ARG A 168 3.98 -21.88 0.91
CA ARG A 168 4.80 -20.95 1.69
C ARG A 168 4.30 -20.71 3.12
N THR A 169 3.23 -21.39 3.55
CA THR A 169 2.63 -21.29 4.90
C THR A 169 3.66 -21.25 6.06
N PRO A 170 4.72 -22.09 6.11
CA PRO A 170 5.69 -22.02 7.21
C PRO A 170 6.40 -20.67 7.31
N LEU A 171 6.67 -20.01 6.18
CA LEU A 171 7.30 -18.70 6.13
C LEU A 171 6.34 -17.61 6.58
N VAL A 172 5.10 -17.63 6.07
CA VAL A 172 4.02 -16.72 6.48
C VAL A 172 3.81 -16.78 8.00
N LEU A 173 3.71 -17.98 8.58
CA LEU A 173 3.54 -18.14 10.03
C LEU A 173 4.76 -17.66 10.82
N ALA A 174 5.98 -17.92 10.33
CA ALA A 174 7.20 -17.45 11.00
C ALA A 174 7.31 -15.92 10.96
N ARG A 175 7.00 -15.29 9.82
CA ARG A 175 6.94 -13.83 9.67
C ARG A 175 5.86 -13.23 10.56
N ALA A 176 4.66 -13.81 10.56
CA ALA A 176 3.57 -13.40 11.43
C ALA A 176 3.97 -13.43 12.90
N GLY A 177 4.60 -14.54 13.33
CA GLY A 177 5.14 -14.67 14.67
C GLY A 177 6.25 -13.66 14.99
N GLN A 178 7.10 -13.32 14.02
CA GLN A 178 8.16 -12.32 14.17
C GLN A 178 7.58 -10.92 14.41
N ILE A 179 6.71 -10.45 13.51
CA ILE A 179 6.04 -9.14 13.61
C ILE A 179 5.25 -9.04 14.91
N TRP A 180 4.47 -10.07 15.23
CA TRP A 180 3.65 -10.09 16.44
C TRP A 180 4.46 -10.14 17.76
N SER A 181 5.74 -10.50 17.68
CA SER A 181 6.62 -10.58 18.86
C SER A 181 7.67 -9.48 18.92
N ALA A 182 7.58 -8.49 18.03
CA ALA A 182 8.41 -7.29 18.07
C ALA A 182 8.31 -6.57 19.43
N ASP A 183 9.39 -5.94 19.86
CA ASP A 183 9.37 -5.00 20.98
C ASP A 183 8.75 -3.65 20.56
N GLU A 184 8.51 -2.79 21.55
CA GLU A 184 7.89 -1.49 21.34
C GLU A 184 8.65 -0.58 20.36
N GLU A 185 9.99 -0.61 20.36
CA GLU A 185 10.84 0.20 19.46
C GLU A 185 10.74 -0.29 18.02
N THR A 186 10.88 -1.60 17.79
CA THR A 186 10.74 -2.20 16.46
C THR A 186 9.34 -1.99 15.91
N MET A 187 8.31 -2.11 16.76
CA MET A 187 6.92 -1.87 16.36
C MET A 187 6.67 -0.40 16.03
N ALA A 188 7.21 0.54 16.82
CA ALA A 188 7.11 1.97 16.55
C ALA A 188 7.80 2.32 15.21
N GLY A 189 8.99 1.77 14.97
CA GLY A 189 9.68 1.88 13.68
C GLY A 189 8.86 1.32 12.53
N PHE A 190 8.27 0.12 12.68
CA PHE A 190 7.41 -0.48 11.66
C PHE A 190 6.19 0.37 11.34
N LEU A 191 5.53 0.94 12.35
CA LEU A 191 4.35 1.79 12.17
C LEU A 191 4.70 3.16 11.58
N THR A 192 5.83 3.75 11.96
CA THR A 192 6.33 4.99 11.36
C THR A 192 6.57 4.79 9.87
N LEU A 193 7.31 3.74 9.49
CA LEU A 193 7.57 3.44 8.09
C LEU A 193 6.28 3.04 7.33
N ALA A 194 5.34 2.36 7.98
CA ALA A 194 4.04 2.07 7.37
C ALA A 194 3.23 3.35 7.12
N PHE A 195 3.32 4.33 8.03
CA PHE A 195 2.69 5.64 7.87
C PHE A 195 3.31 6.39 6.68
N ASP A 196 4.64 6.43 6.56
CA ASP A 196 5.33 7.02 5.41
C ASP A 196 4.86 6.40 4.08
N VAL A 197 4.66 5.07 4.07
CA VAL A 197 4.11 4.35 2.92
C VAL A 197 2.66 4.72 2.62
N GLU A 198 1.84 4.93 3.65
CA GLU A 198 0.47 5.42 3.49
C GLU A 198 0.43 6.87 3.00
N MET A 199 1.43 7.69 3.32
CA MET A 199 1.58 9.05 2.79
C MET A 199 2.04 9.05 1.33
N GLY A 200 2.96 8.15 0.95
CA GLY A 200 3.44 8.03 -0.43
C GLY A 200 2.59 7.14 -1.35
N GLY A 201 1.55 6.50 -0.81
CA GLY A 201 0.73 5.54 -1.52
C GLY A 201 -0.32 4.90 -0.62
N LYS A 202 -0.44 3.57 -0.67
CA LYS A 202 -1.36 2.83 0.19
C LYS A 202 -0.63 1.64 0.79
N ALA A 203 -0.54 1.57 2.12
CA ALA A 203 0.13 0.47 2.81
C ALA A 203 -0.52 -0.88 2.50
N ILE A 204 -1.81 -0.89 2.19
CA ILE A 204 -2.59 -2.08 1.80
C ILE A 204 -2.40 -2.52 0.34
N TRP A 205 -1.85 -1.66 -0.53
CA TRP A 205 -1.71 -1.93 -1.97
C TRP A 205 -1.04 -3.29 -2.29
N PRO A 206 0.06 -3.70 -1.63
CA PRO A 206 0.68 -5.00 -1.88
C PRO A 206 -0.26 -6.17 -1.67
N ALA A 207 -1.13 -6.13 -0.65
CA ALA A 207 -2.10 -7.18 -0.39
C ALA A 207 -3.18 -7.27 -1.48
N VAL A 208 -3.64 -6.12 -1.99
CA VAL A 208 -4.62 -6.05 -3.08
C VAL A 208 -4.05 -6.67 -4.36
N VAL A 209 -2.83 -6.26 -4.75
CA VAL A 209 -2.16 -6.81 -5.93
C VAL A 209 -1.84 -8.30 -5.73
N ALA A 210 -1.47 -8.71 -4.52
CA ALA A 210 -1.18 -10.11 -4.23
C ALA A 210 -2.40 -11.02 -4.39
N ALA A 211 -3.61 -10.56 -4.06
CA ALA A 211 -4.83 -11.32 -4.31
C ALA A 211 -5.03 -11.58 -5.81
N SER A 212 -4.85 -10.55 -6.64
CA SER A 212 -5.00 -10.65 -8.10
C SER A 212 -3.87 -11.48 -8.74
N ALA A 213 -2.61 -11.29 -8.32
CA ALA A 213 -1.46 -12.05 -8.81
C ALA A 213 -1.54 -13.54 -8.39
N GLY A 214 -2.02 -13.81 -7.17
CA GLY A 214 -2.17 -15.16 -6.64
C GLY A 214 -3.26 -15.99 -7.33
N ARG A 215 -4.17 -15.38 -8.07
CA ARG A 215 -5.30 -16.05 -8.72
C ARG A 215 -4.85 -17.14 -9.71
N SER A 216 -3.89 -16.84 -10.57
CA SER A 216 -3.34 -17.79 -11.53
C SER A 216 -2.60 -18.98 -10.87
N LEU A 217 -2.28 -18.84 -9.58
CA LEU A 217 -1.62 -19.84 -8.74
C LEU A 217 -2.58 -20.53 -7.77
N GLY A 218 -3.88 -20.22 -7.80
CA GLY A 218 -4.88 -20.74 -6.86
C GLY A 218 -4.67 -20.30 -5.42
N LEU A 219 -3.96 -19.17 -5.21
CA LEU A 219 -3.62 -18.60 -3.91
C LEU A 219 -4.52 -17.42 -3.51
N ASP A 220 -5.47 -17.02 -4.35
CA ASP A 220 -6.51 -16.01 -4.06
C ASP A 220 -7.26 -16.31 -2.75
N ASP A 221 -7.79 -17.53 -2.59
CA ASP A 221 -8.46 -17.93 -1.34
C ASP A 221 -7.50 -17.91 -0.13
N ALA A 222 -6.20 -18.17 -0.35
CA ALA A 222 -5.21 -18.13 0.72
C ALA A 222 -4.92 -16.69 1.17
N VAL A 223 -4.87 -15.73 0.25
CA VAL A 223 -4.73 -14.30 0.57
C VAL A 223 -5.99 -13.76 1.25
N GLU A 224 -7.18 -14.19 0.82
CA GLU A 224 -8.44 -13.83 1.47
C GLU A 224 -8.55 -14.42 2.88
N GLU A 225 -8.19 -15.70 3.06
CA GLU A 225 -8.16 -16.32 4.39
C GLU A 225 -7.16 -15.61 5.31
N LEU A 226 -5.98 -15.24 4.79
CA LEU A 226 -4.99 -14.45 5.50
C LEU A 226 -5.55 -13.08 5.94
N ARG A 227 -6.26 -12.38 5.06
CA ARG A 227 -6.93 -11.10 5.38
C ARG A 227 -7.93 -11.27 6.52
N GLN A 228 -8.75 -12.32 6.48
CA GLN A 228 -9.72 -12.61 7.54
C GLN A 228 -9.04 -12.93 8.88
N ASP A 229 -7.89 -13.63 8.86
CA ASP A 229 -7.12 -13.88 10.08
C ASP A 229 -6.47 -12.61 10.64
N VAL A 230 -5.94 -11.73 9.80
CA VAL A 230 -5.40 -10.43 10.23
C VAL A 230 -6.51 -9.59 10.86
N ILE A 231 -7.65 -9.42 10.19
CA ILE A 231 -8.79 -8.66 10.72
C ILE A 231 -9.26 -9.25 12.05
N ARG A 232 -9.41 -10.59 12.14
CA ARG A 232 -9.84 -11.23 13.38
C ARG A 232 -8.81 -11.06 14.49
N THR A 233 -7.53 -11.21 14.21
CA THR A 233 -6.51 -11.15 15.26
C THR A 233 -6.19 -9.75 15.71
N VAL A 234 -6.06 -8.79 14.79
CA VAL A 234 -5.82 -7.37 15.10
C VAL A 234 -7.08 -6.68 15.63
N GLY A 235 -8.26 -7.06 15.13
CA GLY A 235 -9.54 -6.52 15.61
C GLY A 235 -9.95 -7.08 16.98
N ALA A 236 -9.70 -8.36 17.26
CA ALA A 236 -10.01 -8.95 18.57
C ALA A 236 -8.88 -8.78 19.61
N SER A 237 -7.66 -8.51 19.16
CA SER A 237 -6.49 -8.31 20.02
C SER A 237 -5.78 -7.06 19.55
N HIS A 238 -5.61 -6.05 20.42
CA HIS A 238 -4.64 -4.99 20.13
C HIS A 238 -3.28 -5.66 19.83
N PRO A 239 -2.63 -5.31 18.71
CA PRO A 239 -1.53 -6.10 18.17
C PRO A 239 -0.35 -6.13 19.14
N GLY A 240 0.08 -7.35 19.52
CA GLY A 240 1.27 -7.59 20.33
C GLY A 240 1.14 -7.34 21.86
N ARG A 241 0.96 -8.43 22.61
CA ARG A 241 1.26 -8.63 24.06
C ARG A 241 0.85 -7.54 25.05
N THR A 242 -0.17 -7.86 25.88
CA THR A 242 -0.62 -7.08 27.05
C THR A 242 -1.03 -5.66 26.62
N THR A 243 -1.93 -5.01 27.33
CA THR A 243 -2.18 -3.58 27.13
C THR A 243 -0.89 -2.75 27.07
N ASP A 244 0.21 -3.26 27.67
CA ASP A 244 1.42 -2.52 27.96
C ASP A 244 2.40 -2.35 26.78
N THR A 245 2.66 -3.34 25.92
CA THR A 245 3.61 -3.13 24.79
C THR A 245 2.99 -2.20 23.75
N TRP A 246 1.73 -2.45 23.37
CA TRP A 246 1.00 -1.56 22.47
C TRP A 246 0.89 -0.14 23.05
N ALA A 247 0.55 0.00 24.35
CA ALA A 247 0.53 1.32 24.98
C ALA A 247 1.90 2.01 24.92
N ARG A 248 3.01 1.30 25.19
CA ARG A 248 4.36 1.88 25.05
C ARG A 248 4.68 2.27 23.61
N THR A 249 4.29 1.49 22.61
CA THR A 249 4.43 1.87 21.20
C THR A 249 3.64 3.13 20.87
N VAL A 250 2.38 3.22 21.34
CA VAL A 250 1.54 4.42 21.17
C VAL A 250 2.21 5.63 21.84
N ASP A 251 2.69 5.48 23.07
CA ASP A 251 3.36 6.54 23.82
C ASP A 251 4.66 7.00 23.13
N LEU A 252 5.45 6.07 22.57
CA LEU A 252 6.67 6.40 21.80
C LEU A 252 6.36 7.24 20.54
N LEU A 253 5.24 6.99 19.88
CA LEU A 253 4.87 7.65 18.63
C LEU A 253 4.12 8.98 18.86
N LEU A 254 3.30 9.04 19.89
CA LEU A 254 2.46 10.20 20.18
C LEU A 254 3.15 11.23 21.08
N GLY A 255 4.10 10.78 21.91
CA GLY A 255 4.70 11.58 22.96
C GLY A 255 3.88 11.64 24.26
N ASP A 256 4.50 12.16 25.32
CA ASP A 256 3.96 12.09 26.69
C ASP A 256 2.78 13.06 26.96
N ASP A 257 2.62 14.11 26.13
CA ASP A 257 1.72 15.24 26.42
C ASP A 257 0.27 15.05 25.92
N ALA A 258 -0.02 14.00 25.15
CA ALA A 258 -1.34 13.79 24.57
C ALA A 258 -2.37 13.33 25.61
N ASP A 259 -3.58 13.91 25.51
CA ASP A 259 -4.69 13.53 26.38
C ASP A 259 -5.20 12.11 26.08
N ARG A 260 -6.05 11.58 26.96
CA ARG A 260 -6.57 10.21 26.82
C ARG A 260 -7.40 10.02 25.55
N LEU A 261 -8.22 10.99 25.15
CA LEU A 261 -9.10 10.85 23.99
C LEU A 261 -8.30 10.88 22.69
N GLU A 262 -7.30 11.76 22.61
CA GLU A 262 -6.34 11.81 21.53
C GLU A 262 -5.56 10.51 21.42
N ARG A 263 -5.06 9.98 22.55
CA ARG A 263 -4.36 8.70 22.63
C ARG A 263 -5.22 7.53 22.13
N ASP A 264 -6.49 7.47 22.55
CA ASP A 264 -7.42 6.42 22.12
C ASP A 264 -7.66 6.48 20.60
N ARG A 265 -7.90 7.69 20.04
CA ARG A 265 -8.07 7.89 18.60
C ARG A 265 -6.83 7.55 17.80
N PHE A 266 -5.66 7.93 18.30
CA PHE A 266 -4.39 7.65 17.65
C PHE A 266 -4.09 6.14 17.67
N SER A 267 -4.33 5.46 18.80
CA SER A 267 -4.25 4.00 18.92
C SER A 267 -5.18 3.28 17.93
N ASP A 268 -6.41 3.77 17.73
CA ASP A 268 -7.35 3.21 16.74
C ASP A 268 -6.89 3.42 15.30
N ALA A 269 -6.22 4.54 15.01
CA ALA A 269 -5.62 4.80 13.70
C ALA A 269 -4.42 3.86 13.46
N LEU A 270 -3.52 3.73 14.44
CA LEU A 270 -2.36 2.84 14.38
C LEU A 270 -2.77 1.36 14.27
N THR A 271 -3.88 0.95 14.89
CA THR A 271 -4.38 -0.43 14.79
C THR A 271 -4.80 -0.76 13.36
N ARG A 272 -5.43 0.19 12.66
CA ARG A 272 -5.79 0.03 11.24
C ARG A 272 -4.56 0.00 10.35
N LEU A 273 -3.65 0.94 10.55
CA LEU A 273 -2.38 0.98 9.83
C LEU A 273 -1.58 -0.31 10.03
N PHE A 274 -1.53 -0.82 11.26
CA PHE A 274 -0.90 -2.10 11.58
C PHE A 274 -1.55 -3.24 10.80
N ALA A 275 -2.88 -3.35 10.79
CA ALA A 275 -3.58 -4.41 10.07
C ALA A 275 -3.23 -4.40 8.58
N ASP A 276 -3.19 -3.21 7.96
CA ASP A 276 -2.90 -3.06 6.54
C ASP A 276 -1.45 -3.42 6.22
N ALA A 277 -0.48 -2.87 6.96
CA ALA A 277 0.94 -3.17 6.77
C ALA A 277 1.27 -4.63 7.09
N PHE A 278 0.65 -5.20 8.12
CA PHE A 278 0.82 -6.59 8.50
C PHE A 278 0.29 -7.54 7.42
N LEU A 279 -0.90 -7.26 6.88
CA LEU A 279 -1.45 -8.04 5.78
C LEU A 279 -0.58 -7.94 4.53
N SER A 280 -0.12 -6.75 4.16
CA SER A 280 0.77 -6.54 3.01
C SER A 280 2.07 -7.32 3.12
N ALA A 281 2.71 -7.33 4.29
CA ALA A 281 3.91 -8.12 4.52
C ALA A 281 3.64 -9.63 4.36
N LEU A 282 2.55 -10.13 4.95
CA LEU A 282 2.22 -11.56 4.88
C LEU A 282 1.74 -11.98 3.49
N ALA A 283 1.01 -11.15 2.76
CA ALA A 283 0.56 -11.43 1.40
C ALA A 283 1.75 -11.52 0.42
N ALA A 284 2.77 -10.66 0.60
CA ALA A 284 4.03 -10.79 -0.11
C ALA A 284 4.73 -12.13 0.19
N GLU A 285 4.71 -12.62 1.43
CA GLU A 285 5.27 -13.94 1.78
C GLU A 285 4.47 -15.12 1.19
N VAL A 286 3.14 -14.99 1.06
CA VAL A 286 2.29 -16.02 0.43
C VAL A 286 2.72 -16.27 -1.01
N LEU A 287 2.93 -15.18 -1.76
CA LEU A 287 3.34 -15.26 -3.16
C LEU A 287 4.86 -15.46 -3.35
N GLY A 288 5.69 -14.97 -2.44
CA GLY A 288 7.14 -15.06 -2.56
C GLY A 288 7.66 -14.33 -3.83
N GLU A 289 8.41 -15.05 -4.68
CA GLU A 289 8.93 -14.49 -5.93
C GLU A 289 7.84 -14.24 -6.97
N ASP A 290 6.71 -14.97 -6.88
CA ASP A 290 5.59 -14.84 -7.80
C ASP A 290 4.85 -13.50 -7.63
N ALA A 291 5.07 -12.78 -6.53
CA ALA A 291 4.52 -11.44 -6.30
C ALA A 291 5.06 -10.38 -7.28
N GLY A 292 6.20 -10.69 -7.92
CA GLY A 292 7.02 -9.69 -8.61
C GLY A 292 7.78 -8.79 -7.62
N THR A 293 8.83 -8.15 -8.12
CA THR A 293 9.72 -7.34 -7.30
C THR A 293 8.97 -6.22 -6.59
N ARG A 294 8.11 -5.48 -7.30
CA ARG A 294 7.44 -4.29 -6.74
C ARG A 294 6.53 -4.61 -5.54
N VAL A 295 5.70 -5.65 -5.62
CA VAL A 295 4.84 -6.08 -4.51
C VAL A 295 5.67 -6.55 -3.32
N ARG A 296 6.75 -7.29 -3.60
CA ARG A 296 7.65 -7.77 -2.55
C ARG A 296 8.37 -6.63 -1.84
N LEU A 297 8.90 -5.65 -2.58
CA LEU A 297 9.56 -4.48 -2.00
C LEU A 297 8.58 -3.68 -1.14
N ALA A 298 7.38 -3.43 -1.67
CA ALA A 298 6.38 -2.63 -0.97
C ALA A 298 5.78 -3.34 0.25
N GLY A 299 5.51 -4.64 0.16
CA GLY A 299 4.92 -5.42 1.25
C GLY A 299 5.89 -5.69 2.40
N LEU A 300 7.15 -6.04 2.08
CA LEU A 300 8.14 -6.40 3.11
C LEU A 300 8.99 -5.20 3.59
N GLY A 301 9.06 -4.14 2.79
CA GLY A 301 9.91 -2.98 3.01
C GLY A 301 9.83 -2.38 4.41
N PRO A 302 8.63 -1.98 4.89
CA PRO A 302 8.49 -1.36 6.21
C PRO A 302 8.96 -2.27 7.34
N TRP A 303 8.60 -3.55 7.29
CA TRP A 303 8.99 -4.51 8.32
C TRP A 303 10.51 -4.77 8.31
N LEU A 304 11.09 -5.05 7.14
CA LEU A 304 12.51 -5.36 7.07
C LEU A 304 13.37 -4.15 7.45
N SER A 305 12.97 -2.95 7.02
CA SER A 305 13.67 -1.71 7.35
C SER A 305 13.62 -1.39 8.85
N ALA A 306 12.47 -1.62 9.51
CA ALA A 306 12.33 -1.42 10.95
C ALA A 306 13.19 -2.37 11.80
N THR A 307 13.58 -3.53 11.26
CA THR A 307 14.45 -4.49 11.96
C THR A 307 15.95 -4.26 11.75
N LEU A 308 16.30 -3.23 10.98
CA LEU A 308 17.68 -2.88 10.64
C LEU A 308 18.06 -1.53 11.26
N PRO A 309 19.36 -1.24 11.42
CA PRO A 309 19.78 0.11 11.78
C PRO A 309 19.20 1.11 10.80
N GLU A 310 18.69 2.23 11.32
CA GLU A 310 18.01 3.29 10.56
C GLU A 310 18.70 3.56 9.22
N GLY A 311 17.93 3.59 8.12
CA GLY A 311 18.38 3.85 6.76
C GLY A 311 19.32 2.78 6.17
N THR A 312 19.41 1.58 6.75
CA THR A 312 20.04 0.44 6.06
C THR A 312 19.02 -0.13 5.08
N PRO A 313 19.31 -0.22 3.77
CA PRO A 313 18.41 -0.90 2.85
C PRO A 313 18.28 -2.38 3.24
N PRO A 314 17.06 -2.96 3.20
CA PRO A 314 16.84 -4.38 3.50
C PRO A 314 17.66 -5.36 2.67
N GLY A 315 17.94 -4.97 1.43
CA GLY A 315 18.68 -5.77 0.46
C GLY A 315 19.09 -4.93 -0.74
N THR A 316 19.87 -5.52 -1.63
CA THR A 316 20.36 -4.85 -2.85
C THR A 316 19.23 -4.43 -3.79
N GLU A 317 18.09 -5.12 -3.74
CA GLU A 317 16.92 -4.82 -4.55
C GLU A 317 16.15 -3.56 -4.07
N TRP A 318 16.47 -3.01 -2.89
CA TRP A 318 15.96 -1.72 -2.42
C TRP A 318 16.87 -0.55 -2.83
N LEU A 319 18.06 -0.83 -3.35
CA LEU A 319 18.97 0.22 -3.80
C LEU A 319 18.44 0.88 -5.07
N ALA A 320 18.56 2.20 -5.13
CA ALA A 320 18.40 2.98 -6.36
C ALA A 320 19.38 2.49 -7.44
N SER A 321 19.09 2.84 -8.70
CA SER A 321 19.99 2.54 -9.80
C SER A 321 21.37 3.17 -9.55
N GLY A 322 22.43 2.57 -10.10
CA GLY A 322 23.78 3.11 -9.96
C GLY A 322 23.90 4.54 -10.50
N GLU A 323 23.11 4.91 -11.50
CA GLU A 323 23.05 6.26 -12.08
C GLU A 323 22.47 7.28 -11.10
N VAL A 324 21.36 6.92 -10.42
CA VAL A 324 20.75 7.77 -9.38
C VAL A 324 21.68 7.93 -8.19
N ILE A 325 22.29 6.84 -7.71
CA ILE A 325 23.25 6.88 -6.60
C ILE A 325 24.44 7.78 -6.97
N ALA A 326 25.03 7.58 -8.15
CA ALA A 326 26.16 8.38 -8.60
C ALA A 326 25.80 9.87 -8.77
N ALA A 327 24.56 10.20 -9.17
CA ALA A 327 24.10 11.58 -9.25
C ALA A 327 23.95 12.22 -7.87
N ALA A 328 23.36 11.51 -6.91
CA ALA A 328 23.25 11.97 -5.52
C ALA A 328 24.63 12.13 -4.87
N GLU A 329 25.55 11.20 -5.10
CA GLU A 329 26.94 11.29 -4.63
C GLU A 329 27.65 12.50 -5.22
N ARG A 330 27.54 12.75 -6.53
CA ARG A 330 28.13 13.96 -7.16
C ARG A 330 27.62 15.25 -6.53
N LEU A 331 26.31 15.33 -6.27
CA LEU A 331 25.71 16.50 -5.62
C LEU A 331 26.31 16.70 -4.21
N VAL A 332 26.37 15.64 -3.40
CA VAL A 332 26.91 15.71 -2.03
C VAL A 332 28.41 15.96 -2.01
N ASP A 333 29.15 15.38 -2.94
CA ASP A 333 30.60 15.58 -3.07
C ASP A 333 30.97 17.00 -3.49
N GLY A 334 30.09 17.67 -4.23
CA GLY A 334 30.20 19.10 -4.52
C GLY A 334 30.05 20.00 -3.29
N LEU A 335 29.47 19.51 -2.19
CA LEU A 335 29.28 20.27 -0.95
C LEU A 335 30.51 20.19 -0.04
N ALA A 336 30.95 21.34 0.46
CA ALA A 336 31.94 21.41 1.53
C ALA A 336 31.40 20.74 2.82
N PRO A 337 32.27 20.21 3.70
CA PRO A 337 31.82 19.46 4.88
C PRO A 337 30.82 20.20 5.78
N PHE A 338 31.00 21.51 5.98
CA PHE A 338 30.07 22.31 6.77
C PHE A 338 28.71 22.51 6.08
N GLN A 339 28.67 22.52 4.74
CA GLN A 339 27.42 22.62 3.98
C GLN A 339 26.62 21.33 4.11
N ARG A 340 27.28 20.15 4.11
CA ARG A 340 26.60 18.87 4.32
C ARG A 340 25.90 18.80 5.68
N ILE A 341 26.57 19.27 6.73
CA ILE A 341 26.01 19.39 8.08
C ILE A 341 24.84 20.38 8.08
N ALA A 342 25.00 21.54 7.42
CA ALA A 342 23.95 22.55 7.35
C ALA A 342 22.70 22.07 6.59
N VAL A 343 22.86 21.33 5.49
CA VAL A 343 21.75 20.70 4.77
C VAL A 343 21.01 19.71 5.67
N ALA A 344 21.73 18.83 6.37
CA ALA A 344 21.13 17.88 7.29
C ALA A 344 20.35 18.58 8.43
N ALA A 345 20.93 19.64 9.01
CA ALA A 345 20.28 20.42 10.06
C ALA A 345 19.03 21.15 9.56
N ARG A 346 19.09 21.76 8.37
CA ARG A 346 17.93 22.44 7.77
C ARG A 346 16.84 21.48 7.34
N HIS A 347 17.20 20.28 6.89
CA HIS A 347 16.23 19.23 6.61
C HIS A 347 15.46 18.85 7.89
N ALA A 348 16.15 18.64 9.01
CA ALA A 348 15.51 18.35 10.29
C ALA A 348 14.60 19.50 10.78
N ILE A 349 15.10 20.74 10.76
CA ILE A 349 14.32 21.92 11.17
C ILE A 349 13.08 22.10 10.28
N SER A 350 13.24 21.99 8.95
CA SER A 350 12.11 22.18 8.02
C SER A 350 11.08 21.08 8.16
N TYR A 351 11.48 19.86 8.51
CA TYR A 351 10.53 18.79 8.80
C TYR A 351 9.67 19.09 10.03
N GLU A 352 10.26 19.66 11.07
CA GLU A 352 9.53 20.03 12.29
C GLU A 352 8.66 21.29 12.11
N GLU A 353 9.13 22.27 11.34
CA GLU A 353 8.50 23.60 11.25
C GLU A 353 7.58 23.81 10.03
N ASP A 354 7.77 23.05 8.94
CA ASP A 354 7.02 23.20 7.69
C ASP A 354 6.20 21.92 7.37
N PRO A 355 4.87 21.93 7.61
CA PRO A 355 4.00 20.78 7.34
C PRO A 355 3.96 20.35 5.87
N GLU A 356 4.18 21.28 4.94
CA GLU A 356 4.20 20.96 3.50
C GLU A 356 5.46 20.17 3.16
N TYR A 357 6.60 20.60 3.70
CA TYR A 357 7.86 19.89 3.57
C TYR A 357 7.82 18.52 4.25
N ALA A 358 7.29 18.43 5.47
CA ALA A 358 7.13 17.18 6.21
C ALA A 358 6.34 16.14 5.39
N ARG A 359 5.20 16.55 4.79
CA ARG A 359 4.40 15.70 3.91
C ARG A 359 5.21 15.15 2.72
N VAL A 360 6.04 15.98 2.09
CA VAL A 360 6.87 15.55 0.95
C VAL A 360 7.95 14.57 1.41
N VAL A 361 8.59 14.84 2.56
CA VAL A 361 9.58 13.93 3.16
C VAL A 361 8.97 12.58 3.51
N ASP A 362 7.82 12.53 4.18
CA ASP A 362 7.14 11.27 4.55
C ASP A 362 6.80 10.45 3.28
N MET A 363 6.30 11.11 2.22
CA MET A 363 6.05 10.46 0.93
C MET A 363 7.33 9.88 0.32
N LEU A 364 8.42 10.66 0.28
CA LEU A 364 9.70 10.21 -0.29
C LEU A 364 10.30 9.07 0.51
N MET A 365 10.15 9.07 1.84
CA MET A 365 10.54 7.97 2.71
C MET A 365 9.72 6.72 2.46
N GLY A 366 8.41 6.86 2.30
CA GLY A 366 7.53 5.76 1.92
C GLY A 366 8.01 5.08 0.63
N TRP A 367 8.41 5.86 -0.37
CA TRP A 367 8.97 5.33 -1.62
C TRP A 367 10.35 4.69 -1.43
N ALA A 368 11.24 5.28 -0.62
CA ALA A 368 12.55 4.70 -0.32
C ALA A 368 12.44 3.31 0.35
N VAL A 369 11.40 3.12 1.16
CA VAL A 369 11.12 1.87 1.87
C VAL A 369 10.41 0.84 0.99
N THR A 370 9.65 1.26 -0.02
CA THR A 370 8.79 0.36 -0.82
C THR A 370 9.29 0.09 -2.23
N SER A 371 10.42 0.67 -2.63
CA SER A 371 10.94 0.56 -4.00
C SER A 371 12.46 0.56 -4.05
N ALA A 372 13.00 0.31 -5.26
CA ALA A 372 14.42 0.39 -5.57
C ALA A 372 14.86 1.86 -5.65
N ALA A 373 14.86 2.55 -4.51
CA ALA A 373 15.02 4.00 -4.42
C ALA A 373 15.84 4.46 -3.21
N CYS A 374 16.27 3.53 -2.36
CA CYS A 374 17.12 3.82 -1.22
C CYS A 374 18.60 3.93 -1.64
N ALA A 375 19.42 4.59 -0.84
CA ALA A 375 20.86 4.67 -1.04
C ALA A 375 21.61 4.08 0.17
N PRO A 376 22.84 3.58 -0.02
CA PRO A 376 23.76 3.46 1.10
C PRO A 376 24.02 4.85 1.71
N VAL A 377 24.57 4.89 2.94
CA VAL A 377 24.96 6.16 3.57
C VAL A 377 25.93 6.92 2.66
N ILE A 378 25.49 8.07 2.15
CA ILE A 378 26.35 9.00 1.44
C ILE A 378 27.15 9.77 2.49
N SER A 379 28.47 9.87 2.30
CA SER A 379 29.37 10.34 3.36
C SER A 379 29.10 11.80 3.78
N GLY A 380 28.90 12.02 5.09
CA GLY A 380 28.82 13.35 5.68
C GLY A 380 27.45 14.04 5.66
N THR A 381 26.39 13.38 5.18
CA THR A 381 24.99 13.85 5.28
C THR A 381 24.19 13.03 6.27
N SER A 382 23.01 13.51 6.69
CA SER A 382 22.06 12.64 7.37
C SER A 382 21.53 11.61 6.38
N ARG A 383 21.42 10.38 6.86
CA ARG A 383 20.95 9.23 6.09
C ARG A 383 19.53 9.42 5.59
N TRP A 384 18.71 10.04 6.41
CA TRP A 384 17.33 10.38 6.12
C TRP A 384 17.19 11.28 4.90
N TRP A 385 17.98 12.36 4.83
CA TRP A 385 17.99 13.24 3.67
C TRP A 385 18.52 12.53 2.41
N SER A 386 19.55 11.69 2.53
CA SER A 386 20.06 10.90 1.40
C SER A 386 19.02 9.94 0.83
N SER A 387 18.25 9.25 1.69
CA SER A 387 17.14 8.39 1.25
C SER A 387 16.04 9.18 0.55
N CYS A 388 15.70 10.37 1.05
CA CYS A 388 14.74 11.26 0.38
C CYS A 388 15.25 11.73 -0.98
N LEU A 389 16.52 12.13 -1.07
CA LEU A 389 17.14 12.60 -2.31
C LEU A 389 17.12 11.52 -3.39
N THR A 390 17.59 10.30 -3.09
CA THR A 390 17.58 9.23 -4.11
C THR A 390 16.17 8.79 -4.46
N SER A 391 15.24 8.84 -3.50
CA SER A 391 13.82 8.61 -3.76
C SER A 391 13.22 9.65 -4.70
N ALA A 392 13.52 10.93 -4.50
CA ALA A 392 13.05 12.02 -5.34
C ALA A 392 13.62 11.91 -6.77
N LEU A 393 14.88 11.51 -6.91
CA LEU A 393 15.52 11.28 -8.20
C LEU A 393 14.92 10.06 -8.92
N THR A 394 14.79 8.91 -8.24
CA THR A 394 14.21 7.69 -8.81
C THR A 394 12.76 7.89 -9.26
N HIS A 395 11.96 8.62 -8.47
CA HIS A 395 10.54 8.82 -8.73
C HIS A 395 10.23 10.20 -9.28
N ARG A 396 11.20 10.87 -9.92
CA ARG A 396 11.05 12.27 -10.35
C ARG A 396 9.77 12.50 -11.18
N MET A 397 9.43 11.59 -12.08
CA MET A 397 8.24 11.70 -12.93
C MET A 397 6.90 11.65 -12.16
N ARG A 398 6.92 11.21 -10.90
CA ARG A 398 5.76 11.16 -10.01
C ARG A 398 5.61 12.40 -9.14
N LEU A 399 6.65 13.24 -9.04
CA LEU A 399 6.63 14.49 -8.28
C LEU A 399 6.04 15.62 -9.12
N SER A 400 5.10 16.36 -8.53
CA SER A 400 4.66 17.63 -9.10
C SER A 400 5.78 18.67 -9.06
N PRO A 401 5.72 19.73 -9.90
CA PRO A 401 6.68 20.84 -9.81
C PRO A 401 6.73 21.47 -8.42
N ASP A 402 5.58 21.64 -7.76
CA ASP A 402 5.50 22.24 -6.43
C ASP A 402 6.19 21.36 -5.37
N GLU A 403 6.03 20.04 -5.44
CA GLU A 403 6.71 19.12 -4.50
C GLU A 403 8.23 19.11 -4.68
N VAL A 404 8.72 19.29 -5.91
CA VAL A 404 10.15 19.45 -6.19
C VAL A 404 10.68 20.73 -5.55
N GLU A 405 9.97 21.84 -5.73
CA GLU A 405 10.33 23.14 -5.14
C GLU A 405 10.31 23.09 -3.60
N VAL A 406 9.25 22.52 -3.02
CA VAL A 406 9.12 22.29 -1.57
C VAL A 406 10.33 21.53 -1.04
N PHE A 407 10.68 20.39 -1.65
CA PHE A 407 11.78 19.55 -1.19
C PHE A 407 13.15 20.24 -1.33
N ALA A 408 13.38 20.97 -2.42
CA ALA A 408 14.66 21.63 -2.67
C ALA A 408 14.89 22.88 -1.81
N ARG A 409 13.80 23.55 -1.39
CA ARG A 409 13.81 24.85 -0.71
C ARG A 409 14.80 24.96 0.47
N PRO A 410 14.90 24.01 1.41
CA PRO A 410 15.79 24.16 2.57
C PRO A 410 17.28 24.15 2.21
N ALA A 411 17.62 23.58 1.05
CA ALA A 411 18.99 23.42 0.58
C ALA A 411 19.34 24.36 -0.59
N ALA A 412 18.43 25.20 -1.09
CA ALA A 412 18.59 25.93 -2.35
C ALA A 412 19.85 26.82 -2.44
N ASP A 413 20.23 27.51 -1.36
CA ASP A 413 21.44 28.33 -1.27
C ASP A 413 22.72 27.52 -0.99
N LEU A 414 22.59 26.31 -0.44
CA LEU A 414 23.73 25.44 -0.10
C LEU A 414 24.08 24.48 -1.24
N ALA A 415 23.06 24.01 -1.97
CA ALA A 415 23.12 23.02 -3.04
C ALA A 415 22.28 23.52 -4.25
N PRO A 416 22.69 24.61 -4.92
CA PRO A 416 21.89 25.21 -5.99
C PRO A 416 21.63 24.25 -7.16
N GLU A 417 22.52 23.28 -7.38
CA GLU A 417 22.39 22.24 -8.42
C GLU A 417 21.28 21.22 -8.11
N LEU A 418 20.75 21.17 -6.88
CA LEU A 418 19.71 20.22 -6.49
C LEU A 418 18.43 20.41 -7.32
N LEU A 419 18.00 21.66 -7.50
CA LEU A 419 16.78 21.96 -8.22
C LEU A 419 16.92 21.61 -9.71
N ASP A 420 18.06 21.96 -10.32
CA ASP A 420 18.39 21.61 -11.70
C ASP A 420 18.44 20.08 -11.90
N LEU A 421 19.03 19.37 -10.95
CA LEU A 421 19.10 17.91 -10.96
C LEU A 421 17.70 17.30 -10.87
N LEU A 422 16.83 17.81 -9.99
CA LEU A 422 15.46 17.35 -9.91
C LEU A 422 14.69 17.67 -11.19
N HIS A 423 14.86 18.84 -11.81
CA HIS A 423 14.17 19.14 -13.08
C HIS A 423 14.68 18.33 -14.30
N SER A 424 15.82 17.66 -14.17
CA SER A 424 16.46 16.89 -15.24
C SER A 424 16.36 15.38 -14.94
N PRO A 425 15.29 14.69 -15.38
CA PRO A 425 15.12 13.26 -15.10
C PRO A 425 16.33 12.45 -15.61
N ILE A 426 16.87 11.61 -14.73
CA ILE A 426 18.03 10.74 -14.96
C ILE A 426 17.59 9.45 -15.64
#